data_AF-W2NN56-F1
#
_entry.id   AF-W2NN56-F1
#
_cell.length_a   1.000
_cell.length_b   1.000
_cell.length_c   1.000
_cell.angle_alpha   90.00
_cell.angle_beta   90.00
_cell.angle_gamma   90.00
#
_symmetry.space_group_name_H-M   'P 1'
#
loop_
_entity.id
_entity.type
_entity.pdbx_description
1 polymer ?
#
loop_
_entity_poly.entity_id
_entity_poly.type
_entity_poly.pdbx_seq_one_letter_code
_entity_poly.pdbx_strand_id
1 'polypeptide(L)'
;ESYKAEIEAVSALMAALRTVNNRAALREHTHLSPLRPNVTRWSSTFEMVARYVRFRDDIKHVESVFDLIPKAAMHRRIEALLKDLRVFQS
;
A
#
# COMPACT_ATOMS: atom_id res chain seq x y z
N GLU A 1 -7.68 -12.88 12.30
CA GLU A 1 -6.21 -12.65 12.32
C GLU A 1 -5.52 -12.72 10.95
N SER A 2 -6.17 -13.25 9.90
CA SER A 2 -5.48 -13.68 8.67
C SER A 2 -4.76 -12.61 7.82
N TYR A 3 -5.04 -11.31 8.01
CA TYR A 3 -4.54 -10.24 7.14
C TYR A 3 -3.73 -9.14 7.83
N LYS A 4 -3.42 -9.30 9.12
CA LYS A 4 -2.73 -8.27 9.90
C LYS A 4 -1.35 -7.94 9.33
N ALA A 5 -0.58 -8.97 8.95
CA ALA A 5 0.76 -8.82 8.39
C ALA A 5 0.74 -8.06 7.05
N GLU A 6 -0.25 -8.31 6.22
CA GLU A 6 -0.45 -7.66 4.92
C GLU A 6 -0.76 -6.17 5.10
N ILE A 7 -1.64 -5.84 6.05
CA ILE A 7 -1.98 -4.45 6.37
C ILE A 7 -0.76 -3.72 6.94
N GLU A 8 -0.01 -4.36 7.85
CA GLU A 8 1.19 -3.79 8.45
C GLU A 8 2.29 -3.55 7.40
N ALA A 9 2.52 -4.50 6.50
CA ALA A 9 3.48 -4.37 5.41
C ALA A 9 3.14 -3.19 4.49
N VAL A 10 1.87 -3.08 4.05
CA VAL A 10 1.42 -1.96 3.21
C VAL A 10 1.51 -0.63 3.98
N SER A 11 1.15 -0.62 5.26
CA SER A 11 1.22 0.58 6.10
C SER A 11 2.67 1.07 6.27
N ALA A 12 3.62 0.15 6.51
CA ALA A 12 5.04 0.48 6.61
C ALA A 12 5.59 1.03 5.28
N LEU A 13 5.25 0.38 4.15
CA LEU A 13 5.63 0.87 2.82
C LEU A 13 5.06 2.28 2.55
N MET A 14 3.78 2.49 2.84
CA MET A 14 3.12 3.79 2.67
C MET A 14 3.75 4.87 3.54
N ALA A 15 4.17 4.53 4.76
CA ALA A 15 4.88 5.45 5.64
C ALA A 15 6.25 5.83 5.06
N ALA A 16 7.02 4.87 4.55
CA ALA A 16 8.32 5.12 3.92
C ALA A 16 8.20 5.99 2.66
N LEU A 17 7.19 5.75 1.82
CA LEU A 17 6.91 6.54 0.62
C LEU A 17 6.48 7.98 0.90
N ARG A 18 6.10 8.31 2.15
CA ARG A 18 5.74 9.68 2.55
C ARG A 18 6.92 10.54 2.97
N THR A 19 8.11 9.95 3.14
CA THR A 19 9.32 10.74 3.40
C THR A 19 9.59 11.68 2.22
N VAL A 20 10.22 12.82 2.48
CA VAL A 20 10.38 13.89 1.47
C VAL A 20 11.07 13.38 0.21
N ASN A 21 12.18 12.66 0.37
CA ASN A 21 12.96 12.13 -0.76
C ASN A 21 12.19 11.07 -1.55
N ASN A 22 11.59 10.10 -0.86
CA ASN A 22 10.84 9.03 -1.51
C ASN A 22 9.59 9.58 -2.19
N ARG A 23 8.97 10.62 -1.62
CA ARG A 23 7.82 11.27 -2.22
C ARG A 23 8.19 12.09 -3.44
N ALA A 24 9.37 12.71 -3.45
CA ALA A 24 9.91 13.40 -4.63
C ALA A 24 10.15 12.39 -5.76
N ALA A 25 10.89 11.31 -5.49
CA ALA A 25 11.13 10.24 -6.46
C ALA A 25 9.83 9.61 -6.98
N LEU A 26 8.87 9.31 -6.10
CA LEU A 26 7.58 8.73 -6.50
C LEU A 26 6.79 9.66 -7.44
N ARG A 27 6.88 10.99 -7.26
CA ARG A 27 6.17 11.97 -8.10
C ARG A 27 6.63 11.99 -9.54
N GLU A 28 7.86 11.53 -9.82
CA GLU A 28 8.40 11.41 -11.17
C GLU A 28 7.72 10.29 -11.96
N HIS A 29 7.15 9.30 -11.26
CA HIS A 29 6.51 8.12 -11.85
C HIS A 29 4.98 8.15 -11.73
N THR A 30 4.43 8.76 -10.68
CA THR A 30 2.98 8.80 -10.46
C THR A 30 2.51 10.04 -9.71
N HIS A 31 1.34 10.54 -10.09
CA HIS A 31 0.66 11.62 -9.38
C HIS A 31 -0.01 11.13 -8.07
N LEU A 32 -0.13 9.81 -7.90
CA LEU A 32 -0.79 9.22 -6.75
C LEU A 32 0.01 9.40 -5.46
N SER A 33 -0.70 9.70 -4.39
CA SER A 33 -0.12 9.84 -3.05
C SER A 33 -0.21 8.54 -2.26
N PRO A 34 0.81 8.19 -1.47
CA PRO A 34 0.65 7.20 -0.41
C PRO A 34 -0.43 7.63 0.59
N LEU A 35 -1.20 6.69 1.12
CA LEU A 35 -2.23 6.92 2.13
C LEU A 35 -1.85 6.21 3.43
N ARG A 36 -2.20 6.81 4.57
CA ARG A 36 -2.05 6.16 5.89
C ARG A 36 -3.41 5.62 6.31
N PRO A 37 -3.47 4.39 6.85
CA PRO A 37 -4.74 3.85 7.29
C PRO A 37 -5.13 4.55 8.61
N ASN A 38 -6.41 4.86 8.76
CA ASN A 38 -7.01 5.17 10.04
C ASN A 38 -7.38 3.85 10.72
N VAL A 39 -6.68 3.51 11.80
CA VAL A 39 -6.77 2.22 12.50
C VAL A 39 -8.21 1.90 12.94
N THR A 40 -9.01 2.92 13.25
CA THR A 40 -10.38 2.77 13.72
C THR A 40 -11.42 2.62 12.61
N ARG A 41 -11.04 2.78 11.33
CA ARG A 41 -11.98 2.81 10.20
C ARG A 41 -11.54 1.88 9.07
N TRP A 42 -12.30 0.80 8.87
CA TRP A 42 -12.11 -0.17 7.79
C TRP A 42 -12.05 0.47 6.38
N SER A 43 -12.82 1.54 6.14
CA SER A 43 -12.80 2.25 4.86
C SER A 43 -11.42 2.84 4.52
N SER A 44 -10.68 3.32 5.53
CA SER A 44 -9.34 3.87 5.32
C SER A 44 -8.30 2.79 5.06
N THR A 45 -8.43 1.62 5.71
CA THR A 45 -7.63 0.44 5.38
C THR A 45 -7.86 0.00 3.94
N PHE A 46 -9.13 -0.05 3.50
CA PHE A 46 -9.48 -0.35 2.11
C PHE A 46 -8.83 0.65 1.15
N GLU A 47 -8.98 1.95 1.37
CA GLU A 47 -8.40 2.99 0.52
C GLU A 47 -6.88 2.87 0.43
N MET A 48 -6.19 2.60 1.54
CA MET A 48 -4.74 2.40 1.56
C MET A 48 -4.33 1.18 0.72
N VAL A 49 -4.97 0.04 0.94
CA VAL A 49 -4.64 -1.21 0.23
C VAL A 49 -4.97 -1.07 -1.26
N ALA A 50 -6.12 -0.48 -1.59
CA ALA A 50 -6.51 -0.18 -2.96
C ALA A 50 -5.52 0.77 -3.62
N ARG A 51 -5.03 1.78 -2.89
CA ARG A 51 -4.00 2.69 -3.35
C ARG A 51 -2.76 1.88 -3.68
N TYR A 52 -2.20 1.10 -2.75
CA TYR A 52 -1.00 0.28 -3.00
C TYR A 52 -1.10 -0.55 -4.29
N VAL A 53 -2.21 -1.27 -4.49
CA VAL A 53 -2.40 -2.12 -5.67
C VAL A 53 -2.37 -1.30 -6.97
N ARG A 54 -2.88 -0.06 -6.98
CA ARG A 54 -2.96 0.78 -8.18
C ARG A 54 -1.62 1.29 -8.71
N PHE A 55 -0.66 1.63 -7.84
CA PHE A 55 0.64 2.20 -8.23
C PHE A 55 1.81 1.32 -7.81
N ARG A 56 1.56 0.02 -7.62
CA ARG A 56 2.58 -0.96 -7.23
C ARG A 56 3.77 -0.93 -8.19
N ASP A 57 3.52 -0.84 -9.48
CA ASP A 57 4.58 -0.84 -10.49
C ASP A 57 5.38 0.46 -10.45
N ASP A 58 4.74 1.60 -10.19
CA ASP A 58 5.41 2.90 -10.01
C ASP A 58 6.35 2.88 -8.79
N ILE A 59 5.95 2.22 -7.70
CA ILE A 59 6.77 2.10 -6.48
C ILE A 59 8.10 1.39 -6.73
N LYS A 60 8.18 0.48 -7.71
CA LYS A 60 9.42 -0.27 -8.01
C LYS A 60 10.56 0.62 -8.47
N HIS A 61 10.26 1.82 -8.95
CA HIS A 61 11.26 2.80 -9.37
C HIS A 61 11.86 3.59 -8.19
N VAL A 62 11.28 3.49 -7.00
CA VAL A 62 11.79 4.14 -5.79
C VAL A 62 12.74 3.18 -5.07
N GLU A 63 14.04 3.25 -5.40
CA GLU A 63 15.07 2.32 -4.91
C GLU A 63 15.11 2.19 -3.38
N SER A 64 14.95 3.31 -2.67
CA SER A 64 15.03 3.38 -1.21
C SER A 64 13.94 2.61 -0.46
N VAL A 65 12.87 2.18 -1.13
CA VAL A 65 11.79 1.37 -0.52
C VAL A 65 11.76 -0.05 -1.05
N PHE A 66 12.74 -0.48 -1.85
CA PHE A 66 12.75 -1.79 -2.51
C PHE A 66 12.54 -2.95 -1.53
N ASP A 67 13.22 -2.92 -0.37
CA ASP A 67 13.11 -3.95 0.67
C ASP A 67 11.74 -4.00 1.36
N LEU A 68 10.96 -2.91 1.25
CA LEU A 68 9.62 -2.80 1.82
C LEU A 68 8.52 -3.22 0.83
N ILE A 69 8.84 -3.43 -0.45
CA ILE A 69 7.86 -3.84 -1.45
C ILE A 69 7.40 -5.27 -1.16
N PRO A 70 6.09 -5.52 -0.95
CA PRO A 70 5.60 -6.88 -0.74
C PRO A 70 5.97 -7.82 -1.88
N LYS A 71 6.62 -8.93 -1.53
CA LYS A 71 6.99 -10.00 -2.47
C LYS A 71 5.74 -10.62 -3.11
N ALA A 72 5.92 -11.33 -4.23
CA ALA A 72 4.83 -11.87 -5.04
C ALA A 72 3.78 -12.66 -4.24
N ALA A 73 4.21 -13.53 -3.31
CA ALA A 73 3.29 -14.31 -2.48
C ALA A 73 2.43 -13.42 -1.56
N MET A 74 3.04 -12.44 -0.90
CA MET A 74 2.33 -11.48 -0.04
C MET A 74 1.44 -10.54 -0.85
N HIS A 75 1.89 -10.14 -2.04
CA HIS A 75 1.08 -9.33 -2.95
C HIS A 75 -0.23 -10.03 -3.33
N ARG A 76 -0.20 -11.32 -3.67
CA ARG A 76 -1.42 -12.10 -3.94
C ARG A 76 -2.37 -12.13 -2.72
N ARG A 77 -1.81 -12.22 -1.51
CA ARG A 77 -2.59 -12.15 -0.26
C ARG A 77 -3.20 -10.77 -0.04
N ILE A 78 -2.49 -9.70 -0.39
CA ILE A 78 -2.99 -8.32 -0.36
C ILE A 78 -4.14 -8.13 -1.38
N GLU A 79 -4.04 -8.71 -2.56
CA GLU A 79 -5.13 -8.69 -3.55
C GLU A 79 -6.36 -9.45 -3.08
N ALA A 80 -6.19 -10.59 -2.41
CA ALA A 80 -7.27 -11.33 -1.77
C ALA A 80 -7.94 -10.49 -0.67
N LEU A 81 -7.13 -9.89 0.23
CA LEU A 81 -7.61 -8.94 1.23
C LEU A 81 -8.42 -7.81 0.61
N LEU A 82 -7.93 -7.21 -0.49
CA LEU A 82 -8.64 -6.11 -1.15
C LEU A 82 -10.03 -6.53 -1.66
N LYS A 83 -10.15 -7.75 -2.18
CA LYS A 83 -11.44 -8.31 -2.62
C LYS A 83 -12.38 -8.50 -1.42
N ASP A 84 -11.87 -9.04 -0.31
CA ASP A 84 -12.65 -9.24 0.91
C ASP A 84 -13.13 -7.90 1.49
N LEU A 85 -12.24 -6.90 1.56
CA LEU A 85 -12.57 -5.55 2.04
C LEU A 85 -13.61 -4.84 1.18
N ARG A 86 -13.66 -5.13 -0.12
CA ARG A 86 -14.60 -4.53 -1.06
C ARG A 86 -16.05 -4.90 -0.73
N VAL A 87 -16.29 -6.08 -0.16
CA VAL A 87 -17.64 -6.51 0.27
C VAL A 87 -18.22 -5.54 1.31
N PHE A 88 -17.37 -5.00 2.19
CA PHE A 88 -17.77 -4.09 3.27
C PHE A 88 -17.86 -2.61 2.86
N GLN A 89 -17.56 -2.28 1.60
CA GLN A 89 -17.75 -0.94 1.02
C GLN A 89 -19.10 -0.79 0.29
N SER A 90 -19.94 -1.83 0.31
CA SER A 90 -21.26 -1.89 -0.35
C SER A 90 -22.34 -1.17 0.46
#